data_AF-A0A645G903-F1
#
_entry.id   AF-A0A645G903-F1
#
_cell.length_a   1.000
_cell.length_b   1.000
_cell.length_c   1.000
_cell.angle_alpha   90.00
_cell.angle_beta   90.00
_cell.angle_gamma   90.00
#
_symmetry.space_group_name_H-M   'P 1'
#
loop_
_entity.id
_entity.type
_entity.pdbx_description
1 polymer ?
#
loop_
_entity_poly.entity_id
_entity_poly.type
_entity_poly.pdbx_seq_one_letter_code
_entity_poly.pdbx_strand_id
1 'polypeptide(L)'
;MDIIHRACDICFQRINKADFKYIDGILNSWQREGIKTIEDIDKKDNKKTIKKNGSYKVKMDSFNSYDQRNYNFDELEKKLLGWDK
;
A
#
# COMPACT_ATOMS: atom_id res chain seq x y z
N MET A 1 -9.40 -6.21 24.08
CA MET A 1 -8.97 -7.50 23.49
C MET A 1 -8.74 -7.40 21.99
N ASP A 2 -9.33 -6.40 21.34
CA ASP A 2 -9.41 -6.28 19.88
C ASP A 2 -8.05 -6.07 19.19
N ILE A 3 -7.10 -5.41 19.87
CA ILE A 3 -5.74 -5.21 19.36
C ILE A 3 -5.02 -6.55 19.19
N ILE A 4 -5.19 -7.47 20.14
CA ILE A 4 -4.54 -8.78 20.09
C ILE A 4 -5.15 -9.65 18.98
N HIS A 5 -6.48 -9.61 18.82
CA HIS A 5 -7.15 -10.30 17.71
C HIS A 5 -6.66 -9.79 16.36
N ARG A 6 -6.55 -8.45 16.21
CA ARG A 6 -6.04 -7.87 14.97
C ARG A 6 -4.58 -8.24 14.70
N ALA A 7 -3.74 -8.32 15.73
CA ALA A 7 -2.36 -8.79 15.58
C ALA A 7 -2.30 -10.26 15.14
N CYS A 8 -3.20 -11.09 15.67
CA CYS A 8 -3.34 -12.50 15.28
C CYS A 8 -3.77 -12.63 13.81
N ASP A 9 -4.79 -11.88 13.38
CA ASP A 9 -5.25 -11.87 11.98
C ASP A 9 -4.12 -11.48 11.02
N ILE A 10 -3.36 -10.44 11.34
CA ILE A 10 -2.23 -9.98 10.52
C ILE A 10 -1.12 -11.02 10.47
N CYS A 11 -0.86 -11.70 11.59
CA CYS A 11 0.07 -12.82 11.64
C CYS A 11 -0.40 -13.92 10.67
N PHE A 12 -1.66 -14.33 10.77
CA PHE A 12 -2.23 -15.35 9.90
C PHE A 12 -2.17 -14.96 8.42
N GLN A 13 -2.53 -13.72 8.08
CA GLN A 13 -2.49 -13.22 6.71
C GLN A 13 -1.07 -13.17 6.11
N ARG A 14 -0.03 -12.92 6.91
CA ARG A 14 1.36 -12.77 6.41
C ARG A 14 2.13 -14.07 6.34
N ILE A 15 2.01 -14.91 7.36
CA ILE A 15 2.84 -16.11 7.50
C ILE A 15 2.03 -17.42 7.40
N ASN A 16 0.70 -17.35 7.27
CA ASN A 16 -0.22 -18.52 7.22
C ASN A 16 0.01 -19.52 8.37
N LYS A 17 0.54 -19.05 9.50
CA LYS A 17 0.78 -19.83 10.71
C LYS A 17 0.58 -18.95 11.94
N ALA A 18 0.18 -19.55 13.05
CA ALA A 18 0.15 -18.86 14.33
C ALA A 18 1.55 -18.93 14.97
N ASP A 19 2.28 -17.81 14.97
CA ASP A 19 3.59 -17.68 15.61
C ASP A 19 3.55 -16.55 16.65
N PHE A 20 3.66 -16.91 17.92
CA PHE A 20 3.58 -15.98 19.03
C PHE A 20 4.69 -14.92 18.97
N LYS A 21 5.90 -15.31 18.54
CA LYS A 21 7.03 -14.38 18.43
C LYS A 21 6.78 -13.31 17.38
N TYR A 22 6.08 -13.66 16.30
CA TYR A 22 5.69 -12.71 15.28
C TYR A 22 4.60 -11.75 15.77
N ILE A 23 3.63 -12.26 16.53
CA ILE A 23 2.56 -11.45 17.16
C ILE A 23 3.18 -10.43 18.14
N ASP A 24 4.10 -10.86 19.00
CA ASP A 24 4.86 -9.96 19.89
C ASP A 24 5.61 -8.87 19.11
N GLY A 25 6.22 -9.22 17.97
CA GLY A 25 6.89 -8.25 17.11
C GLY A 25 5.93 -7.18 16.55
N ILE A 26 4.72 -7.58 16.17
CA ILE A 26 3.67 -6.66 15.72
C ILE A 26 3.24 -5.74 16.87
N LEU A 27 2.95 -6.31 18.05
CA LEU A 27 2.51 -5.56 19.22
C LEU A 27 3.58 -4.56 19.69
N ASN A 28 4.85 -4.97 19.70
CA ASN A 28 5.96 -4.10 20.08
C ASN A 28 6.15 -2.94 19.07
N SER A 29 5.96 -3.19 17.77
CA SER A 29 5.96 -2.11 16.78
C SER A 29 4.84 -1.10 17.04
N TRP A 30 3.62 -1.57 17.33
CA TRP A 30 2.49 -0.70 17.64
C TRP A 30 2.70 0.11 18.91
N GLN A 31 3.24 -0.52 19.96
CA GLN A 31 3.57 0.16 21.20
C GLN A 31 4.62 1.26 20.99
N ARG A 32 5.67 0.98 20.20
CA ARG A 32 6.71 1.96 19.86
C ARG A 32 6.16 3.14 19.07
N GLU A 33 5.15 2.91 18.24
CA GLU A 33 4.48 3.95 17.47
C GLU A 33 3.36 4.66 18.26
N GLY A 34 3.13 4.28 19.52
CA GLY A 34 2.12 4.90 20.38
C GLY A 34 0.68 4.53 20.01
N ILE A 35 0.49 3.46 19.23
CA ILE A 35 -0.81 2.99 18.77
C ILE A 35 -1.51 2.25 19.91
N LYS A 36 -2.46 2.93 20.54
CA LYS A 36 -3.25 2.39 21.68
C LYS A 36 -4.70 2.07 21.33
N THR A 37 -5.15 2.49 20.15
CA THR A 37 -6.54 2.36 19.69
C THR A 37 -6.59 1.63 18.36
N ILE A 38 -7.65 0.84 18.16
CA ILE A 38 -7.90 0.05 16.94
C ILE A 38 -7.98 0.97 15.71
N GLU A 39 -8.56 2.16 15.88
CA GLU A 39 -8.65 3.19 14.84
C GLU A 39 -7.29 3.63 14.29
N ASP A 40 -6.25 3.62 15.13
CA ASP A 40 -4.89 3.99 14.71
C ASP A 40 -4.21 2.85 13.94
N ILE A 41 -4.54 1.60 14.27
CA ILE A 41 -4.12 0.42 13.51
C ILE A 41 -4.69 0.47 12.10
N ASP A 42 -5.99 0.80 11.96
CA ASP A 42 -6.66 0.91 10.67
C ASP A 42 -6.09 2.04 9.81
N LYS A 43 -5.89 3.23 10.41
CA LYS A 43 -5.24 4.38 9.73
C LYS A 43 -3.84 4.03 9.21
N LYS A 44 -3.09 3.21 9.94
CA LYS A 44 -1.77 2.76 9.53
C LYS A 44 -1.78 1.74 8.40
N ASP A 45 -2.76 0.85 8.39
CA ASP A 45 -2.93 -0.12 7.30
C ASP A 45 -3.35 0.60 6.00
N ASN A 46 -4.28 1.56 6.10
CA ASN A 46 -4.70 2.43 5.01
C ASN A 46 -3.57 3.33 4.46
N LYS A 47 -2.59 3.72 5.27
CA LYS A 47 -1.44 4.51 4.80
C LYS A 47 -0.51 3.75 3.86
N LYS A 48 -0.51 2.41 3.86
CA LYS A 48 0.38 1.63 2.98
C LYS A 48 -0.10 1.52 1.54
N THR A 49 -1.38 1.77 1.27
CA THR A 49 -1.95 1.66 -0.08
C THR A 49 -1.77 2.93 -0.90
N ILE A 50 -1.48 4.07 -0.28
CA ILE A 50 -1.23 5.33 -0.98
C ILE A 50 0.28 5.58 -1.07
N LYS A 51 0.96 4.77 -1.89
CA LYS A 51 2.14 5.31 -2.58
C LYS A 51 1.59 6.38 -3.52
N LYS A 52 1.58 7.65 -3.07
CA LYS A 52 1.38 8.77 -3.98
C LYS A 52 2.33 8.54 -5.14
N ASN A 53 1.81 8.57 -6.38
CA ASN A 53 2.61 8.72 -7.58
C ASN A 53 3.34 10.07 -7.49
N GLY A 54 4.35 10.16 -6.63
CA GLY A 54 5.35 11.19 -6.74
C GLY A 54 5.93 11.03 -8.13
N SER A 55 6.04 12.13 -8.87
CA SER A 55 6.73 12.16 -10.15
C SER A 55 8.19 11.76 -9.92
N TYR A 56 8.47 10.46 -9.92
CA TYR A 56 9.82 9.94 -9.90
C TYR A 56 10.44 10.42 -11.21
N LYS A 57 11.40 11.35 -11.13
CA LYS A 57 12.24 11.69 -12.28
C LYS A 57 13.02 10.44 -12.64
N VAL A 58 12.54 9.72 -13.66
CA VAL A 58 13.22 8.56 -14.22
C VAL A 58 14.57 9.05 -14.71
N LYS A 59 15.66 8.50 -14.18
CA LYS A 59 17.00 8.77 -14.72
C LYS A 59 17.07 8.13 -16.10
N MET A 60 17.38 8.93 -17.11
CA MET A 60 17.56 8.44 -18.47
C MET A 60 18.87 7.65 -18.53
N ASP A 61 18.78 6.38 -18.90
CA ASP A 61 19.91 5.47 -19.13
C ASP A 61 19.80 4.94 -20.57
N SER A 62 20.88 4.34 -21.09
CA SER A 62 20.97 3.78 -22.45
C SER A 62 19.77 2.90 -22.81
N PHE A 63 19.23 2.16 -21.85
CA PHE A 63 18.06 1.30 -22.02
C PHE A 63 16.73 2.05 -22.22
N ASN A 64 16.61 3.29 -21.73
CA ASN A 64 15.37 4.09 -21.78
C ASN A 64 15.45 5.27 -22.75
N SER A 65 16.49 5.35 -23.60
CA SER A 65 16.76 6.46 -24.54
C SER A 65 15.81 6.57 -25.74
N TYR A 66 14.67 5.89 -25.73
CA TYR A 66 13.65 5.98 -26.78
C TYR A 66 12.42 6.78 -26.32
N ASP A 67 11.60 7.22 -27.27
CA ASP A 67 10.40 8.02 -26.97
C ASP A 67 9.41 7.22 -26.10
N GLN A 68 9.17 7.70 -24.89
CA GLN A 68 8.30 7.04 -23.93
C GLN A 68 6.84 7.30 -24.28
N ARG A 69 6.01 6.26 -24.26
CA ARG A 69 4.58 6.41 -24.55
C ARG A 69 3.91 7.28 -23.48
N ASN A 70 3.49 8.48 -23.86
CA ASN A 70 2.65 9.32 -23.03
C ASN A 70 1.19 9.01 -23.35
N TYR A 71 0.49 8.41 -22.38
CA TYR A 71 -0.93 8.11 -22.51
C TYR A 71 -1.73 9.18 -21.76
N ASN A 72 -2.55 9.92 -22.49
CA ASN A 72 -3.59 10.72 -21.88
C ASN A 72 -4.78 9.81 -21.53
N PHE A 73 -4.89 9.48 -20.25
CA PHE A 73 -5.92 8.55 -19.76
C PHE A 73 -7.33 9.07 -20.00
N ASP A 74 -7.54 10.39 -19.97
CA ASP A 74 -8.84 11.03 -20.20
C ASP A 74 -9.33 10.78 -21.64
N GLU A 75 -8.43 10.91 -22.62
CA GLU A 75 -8.73 10.64 -24.04
C GLU A 75 -8.94 9.15 -24.31
N LEU A 76 -8.16 8.28 -23.66
CA LEU A 76 -8.35 6.84 -23.76
C LEU A 76 -9.69 6.39 -23.17
N GLU A 77 -10.09 6.96 -22.04
CA GLU A 77 -11.38 6.70 -21.40
C GLU A 77 -12.53 7.15 -22.30
N LYS A 78 -12.44 8.36 -22.86
CA LYS A 78 -13.43 8.89 -23.79
C LYS A 78 -13.60 8.01 -25.05
N LYS A 79 -12.49 7.52 -25.60
CA LYS A 79 -12.49 6.62 -26.76
C LYS A 79 -13.05 5.23 -26.42
N LEU A 80 -12.75 4.73 -25.23
CA LEU A 80 -13.27 3.45 -24.75
C LEU A 80 -14.78 3.50 -24.52
N LEU A 81 -15.29 4.62 -23.98
CA LEU A 81 -16.71 4.83 -23.70
C LEU A 81 -17.51 5.32 -24.92
N GLY A 82 -16.86 5.59 -26.06
CA GLY A 82 -17.51 6.01 -27.30
C GLY A 82 -18.10 7.42 -27.25
N TRP A 83 -17.53 8.31 -26.43
CA TRP A 83 -17.93 9.72 -26.35
C TRP A 83 -17.23 10.61 -27.39
N ASP A 84 -16.48 10.00 -28.30
CA ASP A 84 -16.00 10.62 -29.52
C ASP A 84 -17.18 10.66 -30.51
N LYS A 85 -17.67 11.86 -30.82
CA LYS A 85 -18.79 12.09 -31.72
C LYS A 85 -18.33 12.93 -32.90
#